data_AF-A0A166NUB9-F1
#
_entry.id   AF-A0A166NUB9-F1
#
_cell.length_a   1.000
_cell.length_b   1.000
_cell.length_c   1.000
_cell.angle_alpha   90.00
_cell.angle_beta   90.00
_cell.angle_gamma   90.00
#
_symmetry.space_group_name_H-M   'P 1'
#
loop_
_entity.id
_entity.type
_entity.pdbx_description
1 polymer ?
#
loop_
_entity_poly.entity_id
_entity_poly.type
_entity_poly.pdbx_seq_one_letter_code
_entity_poly.pdbx_strand_id
1 'polypeptide(L)'
;LNHQHVKLFAAELLLGLKALHNLSIVHRDLKPDNILITSSGHIAVADFGLAKHFPAGAEMAMSECLGTYGYYAPEVMGTGGYTEAVDIWGYGIILYEMLLGR
;
A
#
# COMPACT_ATOMS: atom_id res chain seq x y z
N LEU A 1 -6.22 -13.87 -12.11
CA LEU A 1 -7.12 -12.82 -12.65
C LEU A 1 -6.91 -12.72 -14.16
N ASN A 2 -7.90 -12.25 -14.94
CA ASN A 2 -7.64 -11.92 -16.34
C ASN A 2 -6.93 -10.55 -16.42
N HIS A 3 -6.32 -10.25 -17.57
CA HIS A 3 -5.50 -9.06 -17.74
C HIS A 3 -6.28 -7.73 -17.59
N GLN A 4 -7.60 -7.76 -17.78
CA GLN A 4 -8.47 -6.59 -17.64
C GLN A 4 -8.81 -6.31 -16.17
N HIS A 5 -9.09 -7.35 -15.38
CA HIS A 5 -9.29 -7.22 -13.94
C HIS A 5 -8.03 -6.73 -13.23
N VAL A 6 -6.85 -7.24 -13.62
CA VAL A 6 -5.59 -6.75 -13.04
C VAL A 6 -5.40 -5.25 -13.29
N LYS A 7 -5.66 -4.78 -14.52
CA LYS A 7 -5.58 -3.34 -14.85
C LYS A 7 -6.57 -2.51 -14.04
N LEU A 8 -7.81 -2.99 -13.91
CA LEU A 8 -8.84 -2.29 -13.15
C LEU A 8 -8.47 -2.17 -11.67
N PHE A 9 -8.14 -3.29 -11.02
CA PHE A 9 -7.79 -3.32 -9.59
C PHE A 9 -6.51 -2.54 -9.31
N ALA A 10 -5.50 -2.62 -10.19
CA ALA A 10 -4.30 -1.81 -10.05
C ALA A 10 -4.60 -0.30 -10.13
N ALA A 11 -5.46 0.12 -11.07
CA ALA A 11 -5.87 1.52 -11.19
C ALA A 11 -6.66 1.99 -9.97
N GLU A 12 -7.62 1.20 -9.49
CA GLU A 12 -8.42 1.52 -8.30
C GLU A 12 -7.56 1.61 -7.05
N LEU A 13 -6.59 0.70 -6.89
CA LEU A 13 -5.69 0.69 -5.74
C LEU A 13 -4.83 1.95 -5.74
N LEU A 14 -4.25 2.28 -6.89
CA LEU A 14 -3.44 3.48 -7.03
C LEU A 14 -4.24 4.77 -6.78
N LEU A 15 -5.51 4.82 -7.21
CA LEU A 15 -6.41 5.94 -6.91
C LEU A 15 -6.73 6.04 -5.42
N GLY A 16 -6.96 4.89 -4.76
CA GLY A 16 -7.16 4.82 -3.31
C GLY A 16 -5.94 5.34 -2.54
N LEU A 17 -4.75 4.86 -2.89
CA LEU A 17 -3.49 5.32 -2.29
C LEU A 17 -3.26 6.82 -2.51
N LYS A 18 -3.49 7.31 -3.73
CA LYS A 18 -3.42 8.74 -4.04
C LYS A 18 -4.36 9.57 -3.15
N ALA A 19 -5.58 9.08 -2.91
CA ALA A 19 -6.53 9.76 -2.02
C ALA A 19 -6.01 9.81 -0.57
N LEU A 20 -5.43 8.72 -0.06
CA LEU A 20 -4.81 8.68 1.26
C LEU A 20 -3.61 9.65 1.36
N HIS A 21 -2.69 9.59 0.40
CA HIS A 21 -1.48 10.41 0.39
C HIS A 21 -1.80 11.91 0.27
N ASN A 22 -2.84 12.28 -0.50
CA ASN A 22 -3.34 13.66 -0.56
C ASN A 22 -3.87 14.17 0.79
N LEU A 23 -4.38 13.26 1.63
CA LEU A 23 -4.78 13.54 3.01
C LEU A 23 -3.63 13.41 4.00
N SER A 24 -2.38 13.29 3.51
CA SER A 24 -1.20 13.06 4.36
C SER A 24 -1.32 11.78 5.19
N ILE A 25 -2.03 10.75 4.72
CA ILE A 25 -2.17 9.45 5.40
C ILE A 25 -1.33 8.42 4.65
N VAL A 26 -0.45 7.72 5.36
CA VAL A 26 0.30 6.57 4.85
C VAL A 26 -0.23 5.31 5.53
N HIS A 27 -0.53 4.27 4.74
CA HIS A 27 -1.19 3.06 5.21
C HIS A 27 -0.23 2.12 5.96
N ARG A 28 1.00 1.93 5.45
CA ARG A 28 2.12 1.18 6.07
C ARG A 28 1.96 -0.35 6.20
N ASP A 29 0.81 -0.91 5.87
CA ASP A 29 0.60 -2.38 5.80
C ASP A 29 -0.21 -2.78 4.55
N LEU A 30 0.27 -2.37 3.36
CA LEU A 30 -0.34 -2.82 2.11
C LEU A 30 -0.01 -4.29 1.86
N LYS A 31 -1.07 -5.10 1.73
CA LYS A 31 -1.04 -6.52 1.37
C LYS A 31 -2.39 -6.94 0.79
N PRO A 32 -2.49 -8.06 0.05
CA PRO A 32 -3.75 -8.53 -0.52
C PRO A 32 -4.88 -8.70 0.50
N ASP A 33 -4.58 -9.17 1.72
CA ASP A 33 -5.58 -9.34 2.80
C ASP A 33 -6.27 -8.03 3.19
N ASN A 34 -5.61 -6.91 2.98
CA ASN A 34 -6.12 -5.57 3.29
C ASN A 34 -6.80 -4.91 2.07
N ILE A 35 -6.93 -5.63 0.95
CA ILE A 35 -7.67 -5.18 -0.25
C ILE A 35 -8.96 -5.98 -0.39
N LEU A 36 -10.07 -5.37 -0.04
CA LEU A 36 -11.38 -6.01 -0.08
C LEU A 36 -12.05 -5.80 -1.44
N ILE A 37 -12.85 -6.77 -1.88
CA ILE A 37 -13.71 -6.65 -3.06
C ILE A 37 -15.14 -6.38 -2.59
N THR A 38 -15.74 -5.30 -3.10
CA THR A 38 -17.12 -4.93 -2.80
C THR A 38 -18.11 -5.84 -3.54
N SER A 39 -19.38 -5.81 -3.13
CA SER A 39 -20.45 -6.53 -3.84
C SER A 39 -20.67 -6.06 -5.28
N SER A 40 -20.23 -4.84 -5.62
CA SER A 40 -20.25 -4.29 -6.98
C SER A 40 -19.02 -4.67 -7.81
N GLY A 41 -18.06 -5.41 -7.25
CA GLY A 41 -16.87 -5.89 -7.96
C GLY A 41 -15.72 -4.88 -8.05
N HIS A 42 -15.75 -3.82 -7.23
CA HIS A 42 -14.66 -2.85 -7.09
C HIS A 42 -13.81 -3.18 -5.87
N ILE A 43 -12.59 -2.64 -5.79
CA ILE A 43 -11.76 -2.81 -4.59
C ILE A 43 -11.85 -1.64 -3.61
N ALA A 44 -11.58 -1.92 -2.35
CA ALA A 44 -11.42 -0.94 -1.28
C ALA A 44 -10.23 -1.28 -0.40
N VAL A 45 -9.44 -0.26 -0.04
CA VAL A 45 -8.35 -0.39 0.94
C VAL A 45 -8.96 -0.47 2.35
N ALA A 46 -8.56 -1.46 3.13
CA ALA A 46 -9.05 -1.73 4.46
C ALA A 46 -7.90 -1.88 5.48
N ASP A 47 -8.27 -1.95 6.77
CA ASP A 47 -7.35 -2.07 7.91
C ASP A 47 -6.31 -0.94 8.04
N PHE A 48 -6.79 0.17 8.59
CA PHE A 48 -5.97 1.35 8.91
C PHE A 48 -5.29 1.27 10.27
N GLY A 49 -5.19 0.08 10.89
CA GLY A 49 -4.63 -0.09 12.24
C GLY A 49 -3.17 0.37 12.36
N LEU A 50 -2.42 0.30 11.26
CA LEU A 50 -1.05 0.81 11.16
C LEU A 50 -0.96 2.12 10.37
N ALA A 51 -2.06 2.69 9.90
CA ALA A 51 -2.02 3.94 9.16
C ALA A 51 -1.61 5.11 10.07
N LYS A 52 -0.92 6.10 9.51
CA LYS A 52 -0.52 7.29 10.27
C LYS A 52 -0.44 8.53 9.39
N HIS A 53 -0.71 9.67 10.02
CA HIS A 53 -0.70 10.96 9.35
C HIS A 53 0.73 11.53 9.30
N PHE A 54 1.21 11.88 8.11
CA PHE A 54 2.53 12.44 7.85
C PHE A 54 2.42 13.65 6.92
N PRO A 55 2.75 14.85 7.40
CA PRO A 55 2.83 16.02 6.55
C PRO A 55 3.74 15.75 5.35
N ALA A 56 3.29 16.12 4.14
CA ALA A 56 4.05 15.92 2.91
C ALA A 56 5.48 16.46 3.02
N GLY A 57 6.47 15.63 2.69
CA GLY A 57 7.90 15.99 2.72
C GLY A 57 8.59 15.88 4.08
N ALA A 58 7.90 15.42 5.13
CA ALA A 58 8.54 15.09 6.40
C ALA A 58 9.06 13.64 6.38
N GLU A 59 10.34 13.44 6.71
CA GLU A 59 10.86 12.10 6.98
C GLU A 59 10.23 11.54 8.26
N MET A 60 9.77 10.29 8.23
CA MET A 60 9.36 9.62 9.46
C MET A 60 10.56 9.36 10.34
N ALA A 61 10.59 9.98 11.53
CA ALA A 61 11.47 9.50 12.60
C ALA A 61 11.17 8.00 12.85
N MET A 62 12.22 7.18 12.94
CA MET A 62 12.17 5.71 13.03
C MET A 62 10.93 5.22 13.80
N SER A 63 9.90 4.86 13.04
CA SER A 63 8.82 4.04 13.54
C SER A 63 9.26 2.63 13.21
N GLU A 64 9.32 1.79 14.24
CA GLU A 64 9.49 0.33 14.22
C GLU A 64 9.19 -0.35 12.88
N CYS A 65 9.88 -1.45 12.55
CA CYS A 65 9.55 -2.27 11.39
C CYS A 65 8.11 -2.80 11.52
N LEU A 66 7.15 -2.04 10.98
CA LEU A 66 5.71 -2.24 11.11
C LEU A 66 5.15 -2.74 9.79
N GLY A 67 4.08 -3.53 9.90
CA GLY A 67 3.40 -4.17 8.77
C GLY A 67 3.86 -5.61 8.57
N THR A 68 3.61 -6.15 7.39
CA THR A 68 3.88 -7.55 7.06
C THR A 68 5.22 -7.71 6.32
N TYR A 69 6.14 -8.52 6.87
CA TYR A 69 7.53 -8.68 6.40
C TYR A 69 7.69 -8.90 4.88
N GLY A 70 6.79 -9.67 4.25
CA GLY A 70 6.83 -9.94 2.80
C GLY A 70 6.53 -8.72 1.92
N TYR A 71 5.96 -7.65 2.49
CA TYR A 71 5.55 -6.43 1.80
C TYR A 71 6.38 -5.20 2.19
N TYR A 72 7.45 -5.39 2.98
CA TYR A 72 8.31 -4.30 3.40
C TYR A 72 9.08 -3.71 2.22
N ALA A 73 9.01 -2.38 2.12
CA ALA A 73 9.94 -1.62 1.33
C ALA A 73 11.35 -1.73 1.95
N PRO A 74 12.43 -1.77 1.15
CA PRO A 74 13.78 -1.97 1.66
C PRO A 74 14.20 -0.90 2.68
N GLU A 75 13.72 0.34 2.52
CA GLU A 75 13.95 1.43 3.46
C GLU A 75 13.33 1.21 4.84
N VAL A 76 12.27 0.40 4.96
CA VAL A 76 11.64 0.04 6.26
C VAL A 76 12.55 -0.85 7.09
N MET A 77 13.46 -1.60 6.45
CA MET A 77 14.45 -2.44 7.13
C MET A 77 15.74 -1.68 7.47
N GLY A 78 15.89 -0.45 6.97
CA GLY A 78 17.06 0.39 7.20
C GLY A 78 16.98 1.18 8.51
N THR A 79 18.01 1.99 8.75
CA THR A 79 18.07 2.92 9.90
C THR A 79 17.59 4.34 9.54
N GLY A 80 17.16 4.56 8.30
CA GLY A 80 16.64 5.84 7.81
C GLY A 80 15.13 5.97 8.06
N GLY A 81 14.63 7.21 8.01
CA GLY A 81 13.20 7.43 7.92
C GLY A 81 12.64 6.93 6.59
N TYR A 82 11.32 6.71 6.54
CA TYR A 82 10.61 6.37 5.31
C TYR A 82 9.45 7.36 5.04
N THR A 83 8.91 7.32 3.83
CA THR A 83 7.86 8.23 3.35
C THR A 83 6.65 7.43 2.88
N GLU A 84 5.64 8.09 2.29
CA GLU A 84 4.52 7.45 1.61
C GLU A 84 4.92 6.47 0.49
N ALA A 85 6.17 6.51 0.03
CA ALA A 85 6.73 5.60 -0.96
C ALA A 85 6.63 4.12 -0.55
N VAL A 86 6.55 3.81 0.75
CA VAL A 86 6.38 2.44 1.24
C VAL A 86 5.06 1.80 0.78
N ASP A 87 3.99 2.60 0.65
CA ASP A 87 2.72 2.11 0.12
C ASP A 87 2.82 1.83 -1.40
N ILE A 88 3.65 2.60 -2.11
CA ILE A 88 3.91 2.40 -3.55
C ILE A 88 4.73 1.13 -3.79
N TRP A 89 5.66 0.81 -2.89
CA TRP A 89 6.34 -0.49 -2.89
C TRP A 89 5.36 -1.65 -2.68
N GLY A 90 4.50 -1.56 -1.65
CA GLY A 90 3.45 -2.56 -1.40
C GLY A 90 2.51 -2.74 -2.59
N TYR A 91 2.11 -1.63 -3.24
CA TYR A 91 1.36 -1.66 -4.51
C TYR A 91 2.09 -2.46 -5.60
N GLY A 92 3.40 -2.26 -5.75
CA GLY A 92 4.22 -2.99 -6.72
C GLY A 92 4.22 -4.50 -6.47
N ILE A 93 4.33 -4.92 -5.21
CA ILE A 93 4.26 -6.34 -4.83
C ILE A 93 2.87 -6.91 -5.16
N ILE A 94 1.79 -6.23 -4.76
CA ILE A 94 0.42 -6.70 -5.04
C ILE A 94 0.18 -6.80 -6.56
N LEU A 95 0.68 -5.84 -7.34
CA LEU A 95 0.59 -5.90 -8.81
C LEU A 95 1.36 -7.09 -9.38
N TYR A 96 2.55 -7.38 -8.87
CA TYR A 96 3.34 -8.54 -9.25
C TYR A 96 2.59 -9.85 -8.96
N GLU A 97 2.03 -9.99 -7.76
CA GLU A 97 1.25 -11.16 -7.35
C GLU A 97 -0.01 -11.32 -8.20
N MET A 98 -0.72 -10.24 -8.52
CA MET A 98 -1.89 -10.28 -9.41
C MET A 98 -1.57 -10.77 -10.82
N LEU A 99 -0.37 -10.45 -11.33
CA LEU A 99 0.09 -10.82 -12.67
C LEU A 99 0.61 -12.26 -12.74
N LEU A 100 1.29 -12.73 -11.70
CA LEU A 100 2.02 -14.00 -11.72
C LEU A 100 1.42 -15.09 -10.83
N GLY A 101 0.46 -14.74 -9.96
CA GLY A 101 -0.21 -15.65 -9.03
C GLY A 101 0.68 -16.17 -7.91
N ARG A 102 1.78 -15.46 -7.61
CA ARG A 102 2.79 -15.80 -6.61
C ARG A 102 3.55 -14.56 -6.17
#